data_AF-A0A1R0YA81-F1
#
_entry.id   AF-A0A1R0YA81-F1
#
_cell.length_a   1.000
_cell.length_b   1.000
_cell.length_c   1.000
_cell.angle_alpha   90.00
_cell.angle_beta   90.00
_cell.angle_gamma   90.00
#
_symmetry.space_group_name_H-M   'P 1'
#
loop_
_entity.id
_entity.type
_entity.pdbx_description
1 polymer ?
#
loop_
_entity_poly.entity_id
_entity_poly.type
_entity_poly.pdbx_seq_one_letter_code
_entity_poly.pdbx_strand_id
1 'polypeptide(L)' 'MRSTRIPKGYTPVTYEQLAYMTGLSVDEMKRCAADMQVAGVLRLISDGRNLYYKLNLGEAVHNG' A
#
# COMPACT_ATOMS: atom_id res chain seq x y z
N MET A 1 21.36 -11.99 9.32
CA MET A 1 20.21 -11.46 8.56
C MET A 1 19.86 -10.08 9.13
N ARG A 2 19.91 -9.00 8.33
CA ARG A 2 19.41 -7.68 8.78
C ARG A 2 17.89 -7.76 8.81
N SER A 3 17.30 -7.65 10.00
CA SER A 3 15.85 -7.57 10.16
C SER A 3 15.36 -6.29 9.48
N THR A 4 14.59 -6.43 8.40
CA THR A 4 13.96 -5.29 7.73
C THR A 4 12.90 -4.75 8.68
N ARG A 5 13.17 -3.60 9.29
CA ARG A 5 12.29 -3.02 10.29
C ARG A 5 11.00 -2.55 9.62
N ILE A 6 9.94 -3.34 9.72
CA ILE A 6 8.62 -2.99 9.22
C ILE A 6 8.13 -1.73 9.96
N PRO A 7 7.76 -0.64 9.25
CA PRO A 7 7.23 0.55 9.88
C PRO A 7 5.96 0.24 10.69
N LYS A 8 5.81 0.87 11.85
CA LYS A 8 4.67 0.63 12.75
C LYS A 8 3.35 0.90 12.01
N GLY A 9 2.44 -0.07 12.03
CA GLY A 9 1.12 0.02 11.40
C GLY A 9 1.11 -0.23 9.89
N TYR A 10 2.24 -0.65 9.30
CA TYR A 10 2.31 -1.08 7.91
C TYR A 10 2.42 -2.60 7.82
N THR A 11 1.89 -3.14 6.72
CA THR A 11 2.00 -4.56 6.37
C THR A 11 2.88 -4.70 5.13
N PRO A 12 3.90 -5.58 5.13
CA PRO A 12 4.69 -5.86 3.94
C PRO A 12 3.82 -6.55 2.88
N VAL A 13 4.00 -6.17 1.62
CA VAL A 13 3.25 -6.74 0.50
C VAL A 13 4.02 -6.62 -0.81
N THR A 14 3.61 -7.33 -1.85
CA THR A 14 4.03 -7.07 -3.23
C THR A 14 2.83 -6.74 -4.13
N TYR A 15 3.08 -6.16 -5.30
CA TYR A 15 1.99 -5.91 -6.26
C TYR A 15 1.34 -7.21 -6.75
N GLU A 16 2.09 -8.31 -6.86
CA GLU A 16 1.58 -9.62 -7.22
C GLU A 16 0.64 -10.18 -6.16
N GLN A 17 0.96 -9.99 -4.88
CA GLN A 17 0.08 -10.41 -3.78
C GLN A 17 -1.22 -9.59 -3.77
N LEU A 18 -1.12 -8.27 -3.94
CA LEU A 18 -2.31 -7.40 -4.03
C LEU A 18 -3.18 -7.74 -5.24
N ALA A 19 -2.56 -7.96 -6.40
CA ALA A 19 -3.22 -8.39 -7.63
C ALA A 19 -3.96 -9.73 -7.41
N TYR A 20 -3.29 -10.72 -6.83
CA TYR A 20 -3.89 -12.00 -6.50
C TYR A 20 -5.09 -11.88 -5.56
N MET A 21 -4.98 -11.06 -4.50
CA MET A 21 -6.05 -10.85 -3.53
C MET A 21 -7.27 -10.14 -4.10
N THR A 22 -7.08 -9.28 -5.09
CA THR A 22 -8.14 -8.45 -5.69
C THR A 22 -8.69 -9.03 -7.00
N GLY A 23 -8.01 -10.04 -7.57
CA GLY A 23 -8.33 -10.57 -8.90
C GLY A 23 -7.94 -9.64 -10.05
N LEU A 24 -7.23 -8.54 -9.78
CA LEU A 24 -6.73 -7.62 -10.79
C LEU A 24 -5.44 -8.12 -11.40
N SER A 25 -5.11 -7.69 -12.61
CA SER A 25 -3.74 -7.81 -13.12
C SER A 25 -2.78 -6.92 -12.30
N VAL A 26 -1.48 -7.25 -12.33
CA VAL A 26 -0.45 -6.46 -11.66
C VAL A 26 -0.43 -5.00 -12.14
N ASP A 27 -0.65 -4.75 -13.42
CA ASP A 27 -0.65 -3.41 -13.99
C ASP A 27 -1.91 -2.61 -13.60
N GLU A 28 -3.07 -3.25 -13.54
CA GLU A 28 -4.29 -2.63 -13.01
C GLU A 28 -4.14 -2.32 -11.53
N MET A 29 -3.56 -3.24 -10.75
CA MET A 29 -3.32 -3.04 -9.33
C MET A 29 -2.36 -1.87 -9.08
N LYS A 30 -1.32 -1.69 -9.89
CA LYS A 30 -0.42 -0.52 -9.81
C LYS A 30 -1.18 0.79 -10.05
N ARG A 31 -2.03 0.83 -11.09
CA ARG A 31 -2.87 2.01 -11.38
C ARG A 31 -3.85 2.29 -10.24
N CYS A 32 -4.58 1.27 -9.81
CA CYS A 32 -5.58 1.39 -8.75
C CYS A 32 -4.95 1.79 -7.41
N ALA A 33 -3.78 1.25 -7.07
CA ALA A 33 -3.02 1.64 -5.90
C ALA A 33 -2.58 3.12 -5.93
N ALA A 34 -2.16 3.62 -7.09
CA ALA A 34 -1.83 5.03 -7.25
C ALA A 34 -3.06 5.92 -7.05
N ASP A 35 -4.20 5.55 -7.63
CA ASP A 35 -5.47 6.28 -7.47
C ASP A 35 -5.94 6.28 -6.01
N MET A 36 -5.88 5.13 -5.33
CA MET A 36 -6.24 5.02 -3.90
C MET A 36 -5.29 5.82 -3.00
N GLN A 37 -4.02 5.95 -3.38
CA GLN A 37 -3.06 6.77 -2.65
C GLN A 37 -3.34 8.26 -2.82
N VAL A 38 -3.68 8.70 -4.04
CA VAL A 38 -4.12 10.08 -4.31
C VAL A 38 -5.41 10.40 -3.56
N ALA A 39 -6.36 9.46 -3.53
CA ALA A 39 -7.61 9.59 -2.78
C ALA A 39 -7.42 9.53 -1.25
N GLY A 40 -6.22 9.20 -0.76
CA GLY A 40 -5.91 9.12 0.67
C GLY A 40 -6.44 7.86 1.37
N VAL A 41 -7.03 6.91 0.65
CA VAL A 41 -7.57 5.64 1.20
C VAL A 41 -6.44 4.69 1.62
N LEU A 42 -5.33 4.74 0.89
CA LEU A 42 -4.17 3.86 1.01
C LEU A 42 -2.92 4.70 1.18
N ARG A 43 -1.94 4.20 1.94
CA ARG A 43 -0.56 4.69 1.87
C ARG A 43 0.38 3.54 1.54
N LEU A 44 1.08 3.64 0.42
CA LEU A 44 2.17 2.76 0.04
C LEU A 44 3.52 3.46 0.25
N ILE A 45 4.48 2.73 0.82
CA ILE A 45 5.86 3.17 0.97
C ILE A 45 6.80 2.07 0.51
N SER A 46 7.95 2.46 -0.03
CA SER A 46 9.01 1.52 -0.41
C SER A 46 10.35 1.94 0.16
N ASP A 47 11.16 0.97 0.57
CA ASP A 47 12.56 1.15 0.96
C ASP A 47 13.55 0.79 -0.18
N GLY A 48 13.04 0.67 -1.41
CA GLY A 48 13.79 0.26 -2.60
C GLY A 48 13.92 -1.26 -2.77
N ARG A 49 13.60 -2.06 -1.75
CA ARG A 49 13.57 -3.54 -1.83
C ARG A 49 12.22 -4.14 -1.46
N ASN A 50 11.50 -3.49 -0.56
CA ASN A 50 10.23 -3.94 -0.03
C ASN A 50 9.18 -2.88 -0.27
N LEU A 51 7.94 -3.33 -0.42
CA LEU A 51 6.76 -2.50 -0.47
C LEU A 51 5.93 -2.76 0.78
N TYR A 52 5.41 -1.70 1.38
CA TYR A 52 4.57 -1.79 2.57
C TYR A 52 3.33 -0.95 2.37
N TYR A 53 2.19 -1.44 2.83
CA TYR A 53 0.92 -0.74 2.74
C TYR A 53 0.29 -0.52 4.12
N LYS A 54 -0.48 0.56 4.23
CA LYS A 54 -1.41 0.84 5.33
C LYS A 54 -2.72 1.35 4.73
N LEU A 55 -3.85 0.89 5.25
CA LEU A 55 -5.16 1.45 4.94
C LEU A 55 -5.48 2.58 5.93
N ASN A 56 -5.98 3.70 5.41
CA ASN A 56 -6.47 4.81 6.22
C ASN A 56 -7.98 4.62 6.43
N LEU A 57 -8.34 3.65 7.26
CA LEU A 57 -9.73 3.43 7.65
C LEU A 57 -10.05 4.30 8.87
N GLY A 58 -10.93 5.29 8.69
CA GLY A 58 -11.46 6.10 9.79
C GLY A 58 -10.70 7.39 10.12
N GLU A 59 -9.62 7.73 9.41
CA GLU A 59 -9.09 9.10 9.40
C GLU A 59 -9.92 9.89 8.39
N ALA A 60 -11.07 10.43 8.84
CA ALA A 60 -11.78 11.43 8.07
C ALA A 60 -10.78 12.53 7.71
N VAL A 61 -10.62 12.80 6.41
CA VAL A 61 -9.80 13.90 5.90
C VAL A 61 -10.39 15.19 6.47
N HIS A 62 -9.91 15.62 7.64
CA HIS A 62 -10.12 16.97 8.13
C HIS A 62 -9.28 17.87 7.25
N ASN A 63 -9.85 18.27 6.11
CA ASN A 63 -9.44 19.47 5.39
C ASN A 63 -9.75 20.66 6.29
N GLY A 64 -8.80 20.97 7.19
CA GLY A 64 -8.73 22.26 7.87
C GLY A 64 -8.12 23.31 6.97
#